data_AF-A0A8X6GXG6-F1
#
_entry.id   AF-A0A8X6GXG6-F1
#
_cell.length_a   1.000
_cell.length_b   1.000
_cell.length_c   1.000
_cell.angle_alpha   90.00
_cell.angle_beta   90.00
_cell.angle_gamma   90.00
#
_symmetry.space_group_name_H-M   'P 1'
#
loop_
_entity.id
_entity.type
_entity.pdbx_description
1 polymer ?
#
loop_
_entity_poly.entity_id
_entity_poly.type
_entity_poly.pdbx_seq_one_letter_code
_entity_poly.pdbx_strand_id
1 'polypeptide(L)'
;MAPAEEILGANNAIWWSDDGTKIAYACFNDSAVDFINLPKYGDYHDVTNLYPQFRRFRYPKAGRNNPTVKLWVIDLTRMDYAKTEIVPPEDYKGNAHIEIVPPDDYKGKEFYFTSLQWVTHNRIAVTWLKRFQNSSLVSICDSAGLTYFCDNNLPRESHGRGWIDIQDKPIFGEDKRFYFIRLPLADGKAGYFRHVAMINTSNGRKTFLTHGQFDVTKILAHHKESNKV
;
A
#
# COMPACT_ATOMS: atom_id res chain seq x y z
N MET A 1 9.85 -11.06 0.04
CA MET A 1 9.42 -11.38 -1.36
C MET A 1 7.90 -11.61 -1.48
N ALA A 2 7.26 -12.29 -0.53
CA ALA A 2 5.80 -12.50 -0.50
C ALA A 2 4.89 -11.25 -0.48
N PRO A 3 5.20 -10.13 0.23
CA PRO A 3 4.26 -9.00 0.28
C PRO A 3 4.18 -8.22 -1.05
N ALA A 4 5.21 -8.29 -1.89
CA ALA A 4 5.22 -7.63 -3.20
C ALA A 4 4.21 -8.28 -4.17
N GLU A 5 4.21 -9.61 -4.24
CA GLU A 5 3.32 -10.37 -5.14
C GLU A 5 1.87 -10.36 -4.65
N GLU A 6 1.64 -10.70 -3.38
CA GLU A 6 0.29 -10.97 -2.86
C GLU A 6 -0.47 -9.70 -2.43
N ILE A 7 0.24 -8.71 -1.88
CA ILE A 7 -0.39 -7.51 -1.30
C ILE A 7 -0.30 -6.31 -2.24
N LEU A 8 0.90 -6.01 -2.73
CA LEU A 8 1.07 -4.85 -3.63
C LEU A 8 0.64 -5.16 -5.06
N GLY A 9 0.67 -6.44 -5.48
CA GLY A 9 0.47 -6.83 -6.87
C GLY A 9 1.53 -6.23 -7.80
N ALA A 10 2.69 -5.87 -7.26
CA ALA A 10 3.76 -5.19 -7.97
C ALA A 10 5.11 -5.43 -7.29
N ASN A 11 6.19 -5.42 -8.07
CA ASN A 11 7.56 -5.60 -7.57
C ASN A 11 8.23 -4.28 -7.14
N ASN A 12 7.52 -3.15 -7.22
CA ASN A 12 7.99 -1.84 -6.79
C ASN A 12 7.27 -1.37 -5.52
N ALA A 13 8.05 -0.87 -4.56
CA ALA A 13 7.54 -0.27 -3.33
C ALA A 13 8.19 1.11 -3.09
N ILE A 14 8.30 1.88 -4.18
CA ILE A 14 8.91 3.20 -4.25
C ILE A 14 7.97 4.10 -5.07
N TRP A 15 7.71 5.31 -4.58
CA TRP A 15 6.81 6.29 -5.19
C TRP A 15 7.44 7.69 -5.17
N TRP A 16 7.70 8.24 -6.34
CA TRP A 16 8.22 9.60 -6.50
C TRP A 16 7.11 10.63 -6.28
N SER A 17 7.44 11.75 -5.65
CA SER A 17 6.58 12.93 -5.67
C SER A 17 6.51 13.51 -7.08
N ASP A 18 5.42 14.22 -7.40
CA ASP A 18 5.18 14.77 -8.75
C ASP A 18 6.29 15.75 -9.19
N ASP A 19 6.97 16.40 -8.25
CA ASP A 19 8.08 17.32 -8.48
C ASP A 19 9.47 16.66 -8.38
N GLY A 20 9.54 15.35 -8.07
CA GLY A 20 10.78 14.58 -8.02
C GLY A 20 11.72 14.90 -6.86
N THR A 21 11.32 15.74 -5.91
CA THR A 21 12.15 16.16 -4.77
C THR A 21 12.08 15.19 -3.60
N LYS A 22 11.03 14.37 -3.52
CA LYS A 22 10.82 13.39 -2.46
C LYS A 22 10.53 12.00 -3.03
N ILE A 23 10.92 10.99 -2.25
CA ILE A 23 10.63 9.59 -2.55
C ILE A 23 9.95 8.97 -1.32
N ALA A 24 8.76 8.42 -1.50
CA ALA A 24 8.17 7.53 -0.51
C ALA A 24 8.59 6.09 -0.82
N TYR A 25 8.87 5.28 0.19
CA TYR A 25 9.24 3.88 0.02
C TYR A 25 8.85 3.02 1.23
N ALA A 26 8.70 1.72 1.00
CA ALA A 26 8.41 0.76 2.06
C ALA A 26 9.65 -0.05 2.44
N CYS A 27 9.90 -0.18 3.74
CA CYS A 27 10.88 -1.09 4.31
C CYS A 27 10.17 -2.32 4.87
N PHE A 28 10.51 -3.50 4.35
CA PHE A 28 10.01 -4.77 4.83
C PHE A 28 11.06 -5.47 5.67
N ASN A 29 10.68 -5.91 6.87
CA ASN A 29 11.53 -6.71 7.73
C ASN A 29 11.01 -8.16 7.76
N ASP A 30 11.71 -9.03 7.04
CA ASP A 30 11.41 -10.47 6.92
C ASP A 30 12.17 -11.32 7.97
N SER A 31 12.83 -10.71 8.97
CA SER A 31 13.70 -11.44 9.92
C SER A 31 12.98 -12.57 10.68
N ALA A 32 11.73 -12.32 11.07
CA ALA A 32 10.87 -13.26 11.80
C ALA A 32 10.05 -14.19 10.89
N VAL A 33 10.10 -14.02 9.56
CA VAL A 33 9.36 -14.83 8.58
C VAL A 33 10.09 -16.15 8.36
N ASP A 34 9.40 -17.28 8.30
CA ASP A 34 10.08 -18.55 8.05
C ASP A 34 10.72 -18.64 6.67
N PHE A 35 11.68 -19.54 6.56
CA PHE A 35 12.25 -19.88 5.27
C PHE A 35 11.58 -21.11 4.66
N ILE A 36 11.47 -21.10 3.34
CA ILE A 36 11.21 -22.29 2.53
C ILE A 36 12.45 -22.62 1.69
N ASN A 37 12.68 -23.92 1.46
CA ASN A 37 13.74 -24.42 0.60
C ASN A 37 13.11 -24.95 -0.69
N LEU A 38 13.52 -24.40 -1.83
CA LEU A 38 13.18 -24.95 -3.14
C LEU A 38 14.38 -25.69 -3.72
N PRO A 39 14.21 -26.94 -4.18
CA PRO A 39 15.28 -27.63 -4.88
C PRO A 39 15.57 -26.94 -6.21
N LYS A 40 16.86 -26.73 -6.50
CA LYS A 40 17.40 -26.24 -7.75
C LYS A 40 18.29 -27.34 -8.32
N TYR A 41 17.76 -28.00 -9.35
CA TYR A 41 18.45 -29.12 -10.02
C TYR A 41 19.52 -28.66 -11.01
N GLY A 42 19.54 -27.36 -11.35
CA GLY A 42 20.45 -26.74 -12.33
C GLY A 42 20.27 -27.25 -13.75
N ASP A 43 21.27 -27.03 -14.62
CA ASP A 43 21.24 -27.42 -16.04
C ASP A 43 21.89 -28.81 -16.21
N TYR A 44 21.32 -29.64 -17.10
CA TYR A 44 21.86 -30.96 -17.42
C TYR A 44 23.15 -30.92 -18.23
N HIS A 45 23.43 -29.80 -18.92
CA HIS A 45 24.69 -29.60 -19.64
C HIS A 45 25.83 -29.11 -18.74
N ASP A 46 25.52 -28.65 -17.52
CA ASP A 46 26.52 -28.16 -16.58
C ASP A 46 27.16 -29.32 -15.82
N VAL A 47 28.31 -29.77 -16.31
CA VAL A 47 29.12 -30.83 -15.68
C VAL A 47 29.62 -30.49 -14.27
N THR A 48 29.54 -29.21 -13.85
CA THR A 48 29.91 -28.78 -12.49
C THR A 48 28.76 -28.92 -11.49
N ASN A 49 27.54 -29.11 -11.98
CA ASN A 49 26.32 -29.23 -11.17
C ASN A 49 25.99 -30.71 -10.87
N LEU A 50 26.89 -31.37 -10.13
CA LEU A 50 26.79 -32.81 -9.80
C LEU A 50 25.68 -33.14 -8.78
N TYR A 51 25.26 -32.17 -7.95
CA TYR A 51 24.28 -32.39 -6.90
C TYR A 51 23.27 -31.24 -6.82
N PRO A 52 21.96 -31.53 -6.68
CA PRO A 52 20.94 -30.50 -6.51
C PRO A 52 21.24 -29.60 -5.31
N GLN A 53 21.02 -28.30 -5.49
CA GLN A 53 21.17 -27.31 -4.44
C GLN A 53 19.81 -26.86 -3.91
N PHE A 54 19.77 -26.28 -2.71
CA PHE A 54 18.56 -25.64 -2.20
C PHE A 54 18.67 -24.13 -2.33
N ARG A 55 17.67 -23.51 -2.95
CA ARG A 55 17.45 -22.07 -2.88
C ARG A 55 16.53 -21.77 -1.71
N ARG A 56 17.03 -21.00 -0.74
CA ARG A 56 16.28 -20.62 0.46
C ARG A 56 15.75 -19.19 0.33
N PHE A 57 14.47 -18.96 0.63
CA PHE A 57 13.88 -17.61 0.71
C PHE A 57 12.78 -17.53 1.76
N ARG A 58 12.48 -16.31 2.20
CA ARG A 58 11.48 -16.02 3.23
C ARG A 58 10.07 -16.13 2.65
N TYR A 59 9.21 -16.96 3.24
CA TYR A 59 7.84 -17.19 2.80
C TYR A 59 6.90 -17.43 4.00
N PRO A 60 5.96 -16.51 4.30
CA PRO A 60 5.03 -16.66 5.42
C PRO A 60 3.92 -17.65 5.05
N LYS A 61 4.00 -18.88 5.56
CA LYS A 61 2.88 -19.83 5.44
C LYS A 61 1.69 -19.38 6.28
N ALA A 62 0.51 -19.91 5.97
CA ALA A 62 -0.71 -19.63 6.73
C ALA A 62 -0.49 -19.79 8.24
N GLY A 63 -0.90 -18.78 9.01
CA GLY A 63 -0.75 -18.75 10.47
C GLY A 63 0.67 -18.48 11.00
N ARG A 64 1.68 -18.30 10.15
CA ARG A 64 3.05 -17.96 10.55
C ARG A 64 3.29 -16.46 10.56
N ASN A 65 4.44 -16.02 11.04
CA ASN A 65 4.76 -14.59 11.14
C ASN A 65 4.82 -13.94 9.75
N ASN A 66 4.21 -12.76 9.65
CA ASN A 66 4.29 -11.93 8.46
C ASN A 66 5.51 -11.01 8.52
N PRO A 67 5.96 -10.50 7.35
CA PRO A 67 6.83 -9.34 7.29
C PRO A 67 6.25 -8.18 8.07
N THR A 68 7.06 -7.50 8.88
CA THR A 68 6.67 -6.18 9.37
C THR A 68 7.04 -5.13 8.34
N VAL A 69 6.27 -4.04 8.29
CA VAL A 69 6.46 -2.98 7.31
C VAL A 69 6.49 -1.62 7.98
N LYS A 70 7.43 -0.78 7.55
CA LYS A 70 7.47 0.66 7.85
C LYS A 70 7.48 1.45 6.55
N LEU A 71 6.77 2.56 6.53
CA LEU A 71 6.70 3.45 5.37
C LEU A 71 7.50 4.71 5.69
N TRP A 72 8.28 5.16 4.73
CA TRP A 72 9.20 6.27 4.88
C TRP A 72 9.08 7.23 3.70
N VAL A 73 9.37 8.50 3.95
CA VAL A 73 9.61 9.52 2.94
C VAL A 73 11.04 10.01 3.12
N ILE A 74 11.79 10.05 2.02
CA ILE A 74 13.06 10.75 1.97
C ILE A 74 12.91 12.05 1.19
N ASP A 75 13.40 13.15 1.78
CA ASP A 75 13.52 14.45 1.11
C ASP A 75 14.94 14.61 0.56
N LEU A 76 15.06 14.58 -0.77
CA LEU A 76 16.35 14.64 -1.48
C LEU A 76 17.00 16.02 -1.38
N THR A 77 16.25 17.06 -1.01
CA THR A 77 16.81 18.40 -0.80
C THR A 77 17.56 18.52 0.53
N ARG A 78 17.30 17.61 1.47
CA ARG A 78 17.91 17.56 2.82
C ARG A 78 18.95 16.44 2.97
N MET A 79 19.22 15.71 1.88
CA MET A 79 20.22 14.66 1.84
C MET A 79 21.63 15.27 2.01
N ASP A 80 22.40 14.71 2.94
CA ASP A 80 23.82 14.98 3.06
C ASP A 80 24.59 13.95 2.22
N TYR A 81 24.85 14.32 0.97
CA TYR A 81 25.50 13.44 -0.01
C TYR A 81 26.94 13.04 0.35
N ALA A 82 27.55 13.67 1.36
CA ALA A 82 28.87 13.27 1.85
C ALA A 82 28.80 12.01 2.73
N LYS A 83 27.63 11.69 3.30
CA LYS A 83 27.40 10.46 4.07
C LYS A 83 26.99 9.34 3.13
N THR A 84 27.92 8.43 2.86
CA THR A 84 27.74 7.29 1.95
C THR A 84 27.37 5.99 2.66
N GLU A 85 27.20 6.02 3.99
CA GLU A 85 26.82 4.83 4.74
C GLU A 85 25.36 4.46 4.48
N ILE A 86 25.17 3.25 3.95
CA ILE A 86 23.85 2.67 3.76
C ILE A 86 23.41 2.10 5.12
N VAL A 87 22.62 2.87 5.85
CA VAL A 87 22.02 2.46 7.12
C VAL A 87 20.50 2.31 6.99
N PRO A 88 19.86 1.46 7.82
CA PRO A 88 18.41 1.48 7.96
C PRO A 88 17.90 2.90 8.22
N PRO A 89 16.72 3.29 7.69
CA PRO A 89 16.20 4.65 7.87
C PRO A 89 16.03 5.06 9.34
N GLU A 90 15.77 4.09 10.21
CA GLU A 90 15.67 4.24 11.66
C GLU A 90 17.00 4.58 12.34
N ASP A 91 18.12 4.20 11.73
CA ASP A 91 19.48 4.45 12.24
C ASP A 91 20.13 5.68 11.58
N TYR A 92 19.45 6.31 10.61
CA TYR A 92 19.97 7.47 9.90
C TYR A 92 20.05 8.70 10.80
N LYS A 93 21.28 9.15 11.09
CA LYS A 93 21.56 10.34 11.92
C LYS A 93 21.38 11.64 11.14
N GLY A 94 20.17 11.91 10.67
CA GLY A 94 19.77 13.13 9.98
C GLY A 94 18.25 13.23 9.83
N ASN A 95 17.77 14.33 9.26
CA ASN A 95 16.34 14.63 9.12
C ASN A 95 15.79 14.41 7.70
N ALA A 96 16.56 13.71 6.85
CA ALA A 96 16.16 13.43 5.47
C ALA A 96 15.08 12.34 5.39
N HIS A 97 15.12 11.35 6.28
CA HIS A 97 14.17 10.25 6.36
C HIS A 97 13.08 10.56 7.40
N ILE A 98 11.83 10.46 6.98
CA ILE A 98 10.65 10.80 7.77
C ILE A 98 9.70 9.61 7.75
N GLU A 99 9.34 9.08 8.92
CA GLU A 99 8.41 7.95 9.02
C GLU A 99 6.96 8.40 8.74
N ILE A 100 6.23 7.56 8.00
CA ILE A 100 4.77 7.63 7.90
C ILE A 100 4.19 6.70 8.96
N VAL A 101 3.72 7.29 10.04
CA VAL A 101 3.22 6.56 11.20
C VAL A 101 1.82 6.01 10.89
N PRO A 102 1.57 4.71 11.10
CA PRO A 102 0.24 4.16 10.89
C PRO A 102 -0.78 4.78 11.85
N PRO A 103 -2.07 4.88 11.46
CA PRO A 103 -3.14 5.33 12.34
C PRO A 103 -3.21 4.52 13.64
N ASP A 104 -3.73 5.11 14.71
CA ASP A 104 -3.76 4.49 16.05
C ASP A 104 -4.44 3.12 16.08
N ASP A 105 -5.46 2.91 15.24
CA ASP A 105 -6.16 1.63 15.09
C ASP A 105 -5.27 0.49 14.59
N TYR A 106 -4.12 0.81 13.99
CA TYR A 106 -3.17 -0.11 13.40
C TYR A 106 -1.85 -0.19 14.19
N LYS A 107 -1.56 0.77 15.08
CA LYS A 107 -0.37 0.73 15.93
C LYS A 107 -0.36 -0.51 16.82
N GLY A 108 0.79 -1.20 16.86
CA GLY A 108 0.99 -2.41 17.66
C GLY A 108 0.20 -3.64 17.19
N LYS A 109 -0.47 -3.57 16.02
CA LYS A 109 -1.20 -4.69 15.43
C LYS A 109 -0.51 -5.16 14.16
N GLU A 110 -0.84 -6.38 13.72
CA GLU A 110 -0.39 -6.86 12.43
C GLU A 110 -1.27 -6.30 11.30
N PHE A 111 -0.62 -5.68 10.33
CA PHE A 111 -1.28 -5.06 9.20
C PHE A 111 -0.44 -5.17 7.93
N TYR A 112 -1.08 -4.86 6.83
CA TYR A 112 -0.48 -4.63 5.53
C TYR A 112 -0.79 -3.19 5.09
N PHE A 113 -0.01 -2.69 4.12
CA PHE A 113 -0.43 -1.56 3.30
C PHE A 113 -0.63 -2.07 1.87
N THR A 114 -1.68 -1.61 1.20
CA THR A 114 -2.07 -2.11 -0.13
C THR A 114 -1.84 -1.08 -1.25
N SER A 115 -1.77 0.20 -0.88
CA SER A 115 -1.47 1.28 -1.80
C SER A 115 -0.83 2.46 -1.09
N LEU A 116 0.10 3.12 -1.77
CA LEU A 116 0.61 4.44 -1.40
C LEU A 116 0.56 5.33 -2.64
N GLN A 117 0.03 6.54 -2.51
CA GLN A 117 0.03 7.54 -3.58
C GLN A 117 0.24 8.95 -3.05
N TRP A 118 0.96 9.78 -3.81
CA TRP A 118 1.09 11.20 -3.50
C TRP A 118 -0.20 11.95 -3.87
N VAL A 119 -0.67 12.76 -2.91
CA VAL A 119 -1.82 13.66 -3.07
C VAL A 119 -1.31 15.07 -3.39
N THR A 120 -0.32 15.54 -2.65
CA THR A 120 0.43 16.76 -2.95
C THR A 120 1.89 16.56 -2.52
N HIS A 121 2.77 17.53 -2.76
CA HIS A 121 4.18 17.46 -2.33
C HIS A 121 4.40 17.18 -0.82
N ASN A 122 3.41 17.45 0.04
CA ASN A 122 3.48 17.22 1.49
C ASN A 122 2.35 16.29 2.01
N ARG A 123 1.55 15.71 1.10
CA ARG A 123 0.44 14.82 1.47
C ARG A 123 0.53 13.49 0.74
N ILE A 124 0.37 12.42 1.49
CA ILE A 124 0.38 11.05 0.99
C ILE A 124 -0.90 10.35 1.42
N ALA A 125 -1.49 9.59 0.51
CA ALA A 125 -2.56 8.66 0.83
C ALA A 125 -1.99 7.26 1.01
N VAL A 126 -2.35 6.61 2.12
CA VAL A 126 -1.98 5.22 2.39
C VAL A 126 -3.24 4.41 2.65
N THR A 127 -3.33 3.22 2.06
CA THR A 127 -4.41 2.27 2.36
C THR A 127 -3.86 1.16 3.24
N TRP A 128 -4.38 1.09 4.46
CA TRP A 128 -4.04 0.09 5.46
C TRP A 128 -5.07 -1.04 5.43
N LEU A 129 -4.62 -2.25 5.78
CA LEU A 129 -5.46 -3.44 5.85
C LEU A 129 -5.02 -4.28 7.05
N LYS A 130 -5.93 -4.64 7.94
CA LYS A 130 -5.59 -5.53 9.06
C LYS A 130 -5.22 -6.92 8.54
N ARG A 131 -4.41 -7.66 9.30
CA ARG A 131 -3.99 -9.03 8.92
C ARG A 131 -5.16 -9.97 8.56
N PHE A 132 -6.28 -9.87 9.28
CA PHE A 132 -7.50 -10.65 9.03
C PHE A 132 -8.29 -10.22 7.78
N GLN A 133 -7.87 -9.15 7.09
CA GLN A 133 -8.47 -8.62 5.87
C GLN A 133 -9.97 -8.28 5.98
N ASN A 134 -10.44 -8.06 7.20
CA ASN A 134 -11.83 -7.73 7.51
C ASN A 134 -12.06 -6.23 7.69
N SER A 135 -10.97 -5.44 7.75
CA SER A 135 -10.95 -4.02 8.07
C SER A 135 -9.85 -3.32 7.26
N SER A 136 -10.21 -2.22 6.62
CA SER A 136 -9.30 -1.40 5.81
C SER A 136 -9.54 0.08 6.06
N LEU A 137 -8.52 0.89 5.89
CA LEU A 137 -8.59 2.33 6.09
C LEU A 137 -7.76 3.03 5.03
N VAL A 138 -8.39 3.92 4.26
CA VAL A 138 -7.65 4.94 3.50
C VAL A 138 -7.39 6.09 4.46
N SER A 139 -6.11 6.42 4.67
CA SER A 139 -5.68 7.58 5.45
C SER A 139 -5.02 8.62 4.56
N ILE A 140 -5.21 9.89 4.89
CA ILE A 140 -4.49 11.01 4.28
C ILE A 140 -3.49 11.51 5.30
N CYS A 141 -2.22 11.48 4.94
CA CYS A 141 -1.11 11.77 5.82
C CYS A 141 -0.45 13.09 5.44
N ASP A 142 -0.40 14.02 6.38
CA ASP A 142 0.20 15.34 6.23
C ASP A 142 1.57 15.38 6.92
N SER A 143 2.53 16.04 6.28
CA SER A 143 3.85 16.27 6.86
C SER A 143 3.78 17.31 7.98
N ALA A 144 4.08 16.91 9.22
CA ALA A 144 4.20 17.81 10.37
C ALA A 144 5.63 17.76 10.94
N GLY A 145 6.52 18.57 10.37
CA GLY A 145 7.92 18.61 10.78
C GLY A 145 8.68 17.36 10.37
N LEU A 146 8.98 16.49 11.35
CA LEU A 146 9.77 15.26 11.18
C LEU A 146 8.92 13.98 11.24
N THR A 147 7.62 14.08 11.06
CA THR A 147 6.72 12.92 11.02
C THR A 147 5.53 13.20 10.10
N TYR A 148 5.00 12.17 9.46
CA TYR A 148 3.69 12.24 8.81
C TYR A 148 2.61 11.74 9.76
N PHE A 149 1.62 12.58 10.03
CA PHE A 149 0.42 12.18 10.78
C PHE A 149 -0.71 11.86 9.81
N CYS A 150 -1.32 10.70 10.01
CA CYS A 150 -2.34 10.15 9.14
C CYS A 150 -3.73 10.27 9.74
N ASP A 151 -4.60 11.04 9.08
CA ASP A 151 -6.00 11.16 9.43
C ASP A 151 -6.84 10.08 8.72
N ASN A 152 -7.85 9.58 9.43
CA ASN A 152 -8.75 8.55 8.91
C ASN A 152 -9.72 9.17 7.90
N ASN A 153 -9.64 8.78 6.62
CA ASN A 153 -10.51 9.32 5.57
C ASN A 153 -11.63 8.37 5.15
N LEU A 154 -11.33 7.08 4.93
CA LEU A 154 -12.34 6.08 4.58
C LEU A 154 -12.12 4.77 5.34
N PRO A 155 -12.67 4.63 6.56
CA PRO A 155 -12.71 3.35 7.25
C PRO A 155 -13.70 2.40 6.57
N ARG A 156 -13.32 1.13 6.45
CA ARG A 156 -14.11 0.05 5.86
C ARG A 156 -14.05 -1.16 6.78
N GLU A 157 -15.20 -1.80 6.96
CA GLU A 157 -15.35 -3.05 7.70
C GLU A 157 -16.19 -4.02 6.88
N SER A 158 -15.84 -5.30 6.94
CA SER A 158 -16.62 -6.40 6.34
C SER A 158 -17.89 -6.70 7.14
N HIS A 159 -17.97 -6.25 8.39
CA HIS A 159 -19.06 -6.55 9.33
C HIS A 159 -19.35 -8.06 9.43
N GLY A 160 -18.30 -8.89 9.45
CA GLY A 160 -18.41 -10.34 9.54
C GLY A 160 -18.85 -11.03 8.23
N ARG A 161 -19.01 -10.28 7.14
CA ARG A 161 -19.37 -10.81 5.82
C ARG A 161 -18.17 -10.77 4.88
N GLY A 162 -17.47 -11.89 4.77
CA GLY A 162 -16.35 -12.05 3.84
C GLY A 162 -15.13 -11.20 4.21
N TRP A 163 -14.43 -10.72 3.19
CA TRP A 163 -13.18 -9.95 3.29
C TRP A 163 -13.27 -8.64 2.50
N ILE A 164 -12.31 -7.74 2.73
CA ILE A 164 -12.13 -6.52 1.95
C ILE A 164 -11.17 -6.81 0.79
N ASP A 165 -11.56 -6.41 -0.42
CA ASP A 165 -10.73 -6.57 -1.60
C ASP A 165 -9.48 -5.67 -1.56
N ILE A 166 -8.33 -6.30 -1.77
CA ILE A 166 -6.98 -5.68 -1.73
C ILE A 166 -6.69 -4.89 -3.02
N GLN A 167 -7.31 -5.29 -4.13
CA GLN A 167 -7.03 -4.77 -5.47
C GLN A 167 -7.64 -3.38 -5.72
N ASP A 168 -8.56 -2.94 -4.86
CA ASP A 168 -9.22 -1.64 -4.98
C ASP A 168 -8.32 -0.52 -4.45
N LYS A 169 -7.49 0.02 -5.34
CA LYS A 169 -6.61 1.16 -5.05
C LYS A 169 -7.33 2.48 -5.39
N PRO A 170 -7.28 3.50 -4.51
CA PRO A 170 -7.80 4.83 -4.83
C PRO A 170 -7.16 5.40 -6.10
N ILE A 171 -7.96 6.03 -6.95
CA ILE A 171 -7.48 6.83 -8.08
C ILE A 171 -7.80 8.28 -7.78
N PHE A 172 -6.77 9.10 -7.57
CA PHE A 172 -6.98 10.51 -7.30
C PHE A 172 -7.29 11.26 -8.59
N GLY A 173 -8.29 12.16 -8.54
CA GLY A 173 -8.50 13.13 -9.60
C GLY A 173 -7.31 14.09 -9.70
N GLU A 174 -7.20 14.80 -10.82
CA GLU A 174 -6.08 15.71 -11.08
C GLU A 174 -5.93 16.81 -10.02
N ASP A 175 -7.05 17.35 -9.51
CA ASP A 175 -7.04 18.35 -8.43
C ASP A 175 -6.82 17.74 -7.04
N LYS A 176 -6.78 16.40 -6.94
CA LYS A 176 -6.51 15.60 -5.73
C LYS A 176 -7.48 15.86 -4.55
N ARG A 177 -8.52 16.68 -4.77
CA ARG A 177 -9.65 16.96 -3.85
C ARG A 177 -10.55 15.76 -3.62
N PHE A 178 -10.65 14.92 -4.64
CA PHE A 178 -11.42 13.70 -4.61
C PHE A 178 -10.57 12.54 -5.14
N TYR A 179 -10.88 11.36 -4.64
CA TYR A 179 -10.43 10.12 -5.24
C TYR A 179 -11.62 9.20 -5.50
N PHE A 180 -11.42 8.28 -6.43
CA PHE A 180 -12.39 7.31 -6.86
C PHE A 180 -11.93 5.93 -6.46
N ILE A 181 -12.83 5.14 -5.89
CA ILE A 181 -12.57 3.76 -5.49
C ILE A 181 -13.85 2.97 -5.67
N ARG A 182 -13.72 1.68 -5.99
CA ARG A 182 -14.87 0.78 -6.08
C ARG A 182 -15.28 0.34 -4.69
N LEU A 183 -16.56 0.48 -4.38
CA LEU A 183 -17.12 0.07 -3.10
C LEU A 183 -18.39 -0.74 -3.31
N PRO A 184 -18.68 -1.71 -2.42
CA PRO A 184 -19.94 -2.44 -2.46
C PRO A 184 -21.10 -1.49 -2.13
N LEU A 185 -22.10 -1.46 -3.00
CA LEU A 185 -23.37 -0.77 -2.83
C LEU A 185 -24.50 -1.78 -2.90
N ALA A 186 -25.43 -1.72 -1.96
CA ALA A 186 -26.59 -2.61 -1.93
C ALA A 186 -27.62 -2.20 -2.99
N ASP A 187 -28.16 -3.18 -3.71
CA ASP A 187 -29.27 -3.01 -4.66
C ASP A 187 -30.46 -3.91 -4.25
N GLY A 188 -31.14 -3.49 -3.18
CA GLY A 188 -32.32 -4.17 -2.66
C GLY A 188 -32.07 -5.65 -2.30
N LYS A 189 -32.90 -6.54 -2.87
CA LYS A 189 -32.79 -8.00 -2.65
C LYS A 189 -31.72 -8.66 -3.52
N ALA A 190 -31.19 -7.97 -4.54
CA ALA A 190 -30.20 -8.52 -5.45
C ALA A 190 -28.80 -8.63 -4.81
N GLY A 191 -28.58 -7.99 -3.65
CA GLY A 191 -27.34 -8.06 -2.89
C GLY A 191 -26.46 -6.83 -3.08
N TYR A 192 -25.14 -7.02 -3.02
CA TYR A 192 -24.16 -5.94 -3.14
C TYR A 192 -23.39 -6.06 -4.44
N PHE A 193 -23.20 -4.94 -5.11
CA PHE A 193 -22.40 -4.84 -6.34
C PHE A 193 -21.34 -3.75 -6.18
N ARG A 194 -20.19 -3.91 -6.83
CA ARG A 194 -19.09 -2.96 -6.79
C ARG A 194 -19.39 -1.79 -7.72
N HIS A 195 -19.50 -0.59 -7.14
CA HIS A 195 -19.80 0.63 -7.86
C HIS A 195 -18.74 1.71 -7.61
N VAL A 196 -18.62 2.65 -8.54
CA VAL A 196 -17.68 3.77 -8.41
C VAL A 196 -18.18 4.71 -7.33
N ALA A 197 -17.36 4.91 -6.29
CA ALA A 197 -17.59 5.91 -5.27
C ALA A 197 -16.54 7.02 -5.40
N MET A 198 -17.01 8.26 -5.37
CA MET A 198 -16.20 9.46 -5.23
C MET A 198 -16.12 9.83 -3.76
N ILE A 199 -14.91 9.96 -3.23
CA ILE A 199 -14.65 10.31 -1.83
C ILE A 199 -13.88 11.62 -1.78
N ASN A 200 -14.29 12.51 -0.89
CA ASN A 200 -13.58 13.76 -0.63
C ASN A 200 -12.35 13.52 0.27
N THR A 201 -11.19 13.95 -0.19
CA THR A 201 -9.90 13.76 0.48
C THR A 201 -9.82 14.48 1.84
N SER A 202 -10.57 15.55 2.05
CA SER A 202 -10.49 16.36 3.29
C SER A 202 -11.42 15.88 4.40
N ASN A 203 -12.57 15.31 4.08
CA ASN A 203 -13.58 14.95 5.09
C ASN A 203 -14.15 13.53 4.96
N GLY A 204 -13.69 12.75 3.98
CA GLY A 204 -14.15 11.37 3.78
C GLY A 204 -15.58 11.25 3.25
N ARG A 205 -16.22 12.36 2.87
CA ARG A 205 -17.60 12.31 2.34
C ARG A 205 -17.65 11.49 1.07
N LYS A 206 -18.47 10.45 1.09
CA LYS A 206 -18.65 9.47 0.01
C LYS A 206 -19.91 9.76 -0.80
N THR A 207 -19.80 9.71 -2.13
CA THR A 207 -20.93 9.78 -3.07
C THR A 207 -20.76 8.68 -4.13
N PHE A 208 -21.80 7.89 -4.37
CA PHE A 208 -21.77 6.87 -5.43
C PHE A 208 -22.11 7.52 -6.79
N LEU A 209 -21.33 7.18 -7.82
CA LEU A 209 -21.51 7.69 -9.19
C LEU A 209 -22.23 6.68 -10.10
N THR A 210 -22.17 5.39 -9.76
CA THR A 210 -22.84 4.31 -10.49
C THR A 210 -23.75 3.51 -9.54
N HIS A 211 -24.77 2.88 -10.08
CA HIS A 211 -25.67 1.96 -9.36
C HIS A 211 -26.26 0.92 -10.32
N GLY A 212 -26.74 -0.19 -9.77
CA GLY A 212 -27.42 -1.25 -10.51
C GLY A 212 -26.88 -2.66 -10.22
N GLN A 213 -27.49 -3.66 -10.85
CA GLN A 213 -27.18 -5.08 -10.66
C GLN A 213 -26.00 -5.55 -11.55
N PHE A 214 -24.89 -4.83 -11.47
CA PHE A 214 -23.65 -5.16 -12.18
C PHE A 214 -22.44 -4.66 -11.42
N ASP A 215 -21.30 -5.32 -11.61
CA ASP A 215 -20.03 -4.90 -11.02
C ASP A 215 -19.22 -4.04 -11.99
N VAL A 216 -18.72 -2.93 -11.48
CA VAL A 216 -17.64 -2.18 -12.12
C VAL A 216 -16.33 -2.93 -11.91
N THR A 217 -15.68 -3.33 -13.00
CA THR A 217 -14.49 -4.20 -12.96
C THR A 217 -13.18 -3.43 -12.78
N LYS A 218 -13.10 -2.18 -13.24
CA LYS A 218 -11.91 -1.33 -13.11
C LYS A 218 -12.28 0.13 -13.35
N ILE A 219 -11.63 1.03 -12.61
CA ILE A 219 -11.61 2.47 -12.92
C ILE A 219 -10.31 2.72 -13.68
N LEU A 220 -10.38 3.34 -14.85
CA LEU A 220 -9.21 3.53 -15.71
C LEU A 220 -8.51 4.86 -15.44
N ALA A 221 -9.27 5.95 -15.46
CA ALA A 221 -8.77 7.30 -15.29
C ALA A 221 -9.91 8.24 -14.87
N HIS A 222 -9.55 9.45 -14.47
CA HIS A 222 -10.50 10.55 -14.32
C HIS A 222 -10.04 11.72 -15.21
N HIS A 223 -10.92 12.19 -16.07
CA HIS A 223 -10.67 13.32 -16.97
C HIS A 223 -11.35 14.58 -16.43
N LYS A 224 -10.52 15.57 -16.04
CA LYS A 224 -10.96 16.78 -15.35
C LYS A 224 -11.88 17.67 -16.19
N GLU A 225 -11.49 17.99 -17.42
CA GLU A 225 -12.22 18.97 -18.24
C GLU A 225 -13.65 18.54 -18.53
N SER A 226 -13.86 17.24 -18.74
CA SER A 226 -15.18 16.66 -18.99
C SER A 226 -15.86 16.14 -17.72
N ASN A 227 -15.17 16.15 -16.57
CA ASN A 227 -15.58 15.54 -15.32
C ASN A 227 -16.08 14.09 -15.49
N LYS A 228 -15.30 13.26 -16.20
CA LYS A 228 -15.65 11.85 -16.51
C LYS A 228 -14.71 10.90 -15.79
N VAL A 229 -15.28 9.82 -15.25
CA VAL A 229 -14.61 8.70 -14.56
C VAL A 229 -14.96 7.42 -15.29
#